data_AF-A0A2A5DJW1-F1
#
_entry.id   AF-A0A2A5DJW1-F1
#
_cell.length_a   1.000
_cell.length_b   1.000
_cell.length_c   1.000
_cell.angle_alpha   90.00
_cell.angle_beta   90.00
_cell.angle_gamma   90.00
#
_symmetry.space_group_name_H-M   'P 1'
#
loop_
_entity.id
_entity.type
_entity.pdbx_description
1 polymer ?
#
loop_
_entity_poly.entity_id
_entity_poly.type
_entity_poly.pdbx_seq_one_letter_code
_entity_poly.pdbx_strand_id
1 'polypeptide(L)'
;MGLSLKMYAGESQGETFPPATYDTVQMVNCDDPNLAPTTVTDPGFFVVMPDPRTWYPEYMNDGKIMVCPSDSRFTADALKSDVTNRTTFHLPCDPDAGTGKDQGLGVVADSYTYLGWVLDKPSDRDENTFTLGGSVLATLLGETDPDSLALVFNTQLAILLLQVLGADPSFPVAPHTVLTYDTVLKNAIAGNINITALAMAAVGCTANCGNGDTNTIFRLREGVERFLITDINNAGGSNLAQSDVAVMFDNLSVVPTGFNHIPGGANVLFMDGHVEFAKYPSEHASRGTASVTGYLLTGG
;
A
#
# COMPACT_ATOMS: atom_id res chain seq x y z
N MET A 1 10.69 -11.42 5.69
CA MET A 1 9.93 -10.18 5.98
C MET A 1 9.04 -10.34 7.20
N GLY A 2 8.16 -11.36 7.29
CA GLY A 2 7.27 -11.58 8.45
C GLY A 2 7.94 -11.46 9.83
N LEU A 3 9.04 -12.21 10.05
CA LEU A 3 9.80 -12.12 11.30
C LEU A 3 10.32 -10.70 11.58
N SER A 4 10.85 -10.02 10.56
CA SER A 4 11.35 -8.64 10.68
C SER A 4 10.26 -7.65 11.06
N LEU A 5 9.05 -7.79 10.51
CA LEU A 5 7.90 -6.95 10.85
C LEU A 5 7.45 -7.20 12.29
N LYS A 6 7.45 -8.46 12.74
CA LYS A 6 7.15 -8.85 14.13
C LYS A 6 8.16 -8.29 15.13
N MET A 7 9.46 -8.38 14.82
CA MET A 7 10.50 -7.82 15.68
C MET A 7 10.33 -6.30 15.82
N TYR A 8 10.05 -5.59 14.72
CA TYR A 8 9.73 -4.16 14.78
C TYR A 8 8.52 -3.89 15.68
N ALA A 9 7.43 -4.63 15.49
CA ALA A 9 6.21 -4.46 16.27
C ALA A 9 6.43 -4.71 17.76
N GLY A 10 7.31 -5.66 18.13
CA GLY A 10 7.65 -5.93 19.54
C GLY A 10 8.35 -4.77 20.26
N GLU A 11 8.96 -3.84 19.52
CA GLU A 11 9.69 -2.69 20.06
C GLU A 11 8.97 -1.36 19.82
N SER A 12 7.98 -1.33 18.93
CA SER A 12 7.24 -0.12 18.58
C SER A 12 6.17 0.22 19.62
N GLN A 13 5.90 1.52 19.76
CA GLN A 13 4.84 1.96 20.66
C GLN A 13 3.47 1.46 20.17
N GLY A 14 2.73 0.82 21.08
CA GLY A 14 1.40 0.27 20.78
C GLY A 14 1.43 -0.95 19.87
N GLU A 15 2.59 -1.61 19.77
CA GLU A 15 2.83 -2.87 19.06
C GLU A 15 2.54 -2.78 17.56
N THR A 16 2.70 -1.60 16.98
CA THR A 16 2.37 -1.32 15.58
C THR A 16 3.42 -1.86 14.61
N PHE A 17 2.99 -2.40 13.48
CA PHE A 17 3.90 -2.76 12.38
C PHE A 17 4.53 -1.48 11.80
N PRO A 18 5.64 -1.53 11.03
CA PRO A 18 6.23 -0.32 10.45
C PRO A 18 5.22 0.48 9.64
N PRO A 19 5.27 1.83 9.64
CA PRO A 19 4.46 2.64 8.74
C PRO A 19 4.77 2.27 7.29
N ALA A 20 3.79 2.38 6.40
CA ALA A 20 4.09 2.39 4.98
C ALA A 20 4.69 3.76 4.58
N THR A 21 5.52 3.80 3.54
CA THR A 21 6.17 5.03 3.10
C THR A 21 5.16 5.96 2.45
N TYR A 22 4.83 7.02 3.15
CA TYR A 22 3.88 8.03 2.71
C TYR A 22 4.38 9.38 3.18
N ASP A 23 4.90 10.18 2.25
CA ASP A 23 5.60 11.41 2.62
C ASP A 23 5.55 12.44 1.49
N THR A 24 5.67 13.72 1.82
CA THR A 24 5.97 14.75 0.81
C THR A 24 7.45 15.04 0.91
N VAL A 25 8.20 14.62 -0.10
CA VAL A 25 9.67 14.64 -0.07
C VAL A 25 10.21 15.44 -1.24
N GLN A 26 11.22 16.26 -0.94
CA GLN A 26 12.06 16.82 -1.98
C GLN A 26 12.90 15.67 -2.56
N MET A 27 12.77 15.44 -3.87
CA MET A 27 13.53 14.39 -4.53
C MET A 27 15.00 14.80 -4.68
N VAL A 28 15.87 13.80 -4.78
CA VAL A 28 17.32 14.00 -4.91
C VAL A 28 17.86 13.25 -6.12
N ASN A 29 18.94 13.78 -6.69
CA ASN A 29 19.73 13.03 -7.65
C ASN A 29 20.58 11.98 -6.92
N CYS A 30 20.15 10.72 -6.96
CA CYS A 30 20.82 9.62 -6.28
C CYS A 30 22.15 9.20 -6.91
N ASP A 31 22.43 9.64 -8.14
CA ASP A 31 23.73 9.47 -8.79
C ASP A 31 24.71 10.60 -8.45
N ASP A 32 24.26 11.68 -7.81
CA ASP A 32 25.15 12.71 -7.26
C ASP A 32 25.73 12.23 -5.91
N PRO A 33 27.07 12.17 -5.74
CA PRO A 33 27.70 11.89 -4.46
C PRO A 33 27.20 12.78 -3.30
N ASN A 34 26.75 14.00 -3.58
CA ASN A 34 26.23 14.94 -2.60
C ASN A 34 24.70 14.91 -2.46
N LEU A 35 23.99 14.03 -3.19
CA LEU A 35 22.53 13.94 -3.20
C LEU A 35 21.87 15.30 -3.45
N ALA A 36 22.31 15.99 -4.51
CA ALA A 36 21.80 17.31 -4.85
C ALA A 36 20.26 17.26 -4.98
N PRO A 37 19.52 18.18 -4.33
CA PRO A 37 18.08 18.25 -4.48
C PRO A 37 17.70 18.58 -5.92
N THR A 38 16.63 17.98 -6.41
CA THR A 38 16.09 18.31 -7.73
C THR A 38 14.97 19.34 -7.63
N THR A 39 14.52 19.85 -8.77
CA THR A 39 13.36 20.74 -8.84
C THR A 39 12.04 19.99 -8.67
N VAL A 40 12.07 18.66 -8.69
CA VAL A 40 10.89 17.81 -8.51
C VAL A 40 10.62 17.67 -7.02
N THR A 41 9.42 18.06 -6.62
CA THR A 41 8.85 17.70 -5.32
C THR A 41 7.68 16.80 -5.63
N ASP A 42 7.62 15.64 -5.00
CA ASP A 42 6.48 14.74 -5.12
C ASP A 42 5.50 15.00 -3.96
N PRO A 43 4.38 15.71 -4.20
CA PRO A 43 3.37 15.99 -3.19
C PRO A 43 2.52 14.74 -2.93
N GLY A 44 3.10 13.77 -2.23
CA GLY A 44 2.41 12.52 -1.91
C GLY A 44 3.13 11.29 -2.45
N PHE A 45 4.43 11.20 -2.18
CA PHE A 45 5.23 10.02 -2.46
C PHE A 45 4.63 8.83 -1.70
N PHE A 46 3.76 8.08 -2.41
CA PHE A 46 2.97 6.99 -1.89
C PHE A 46 3.61 5.68 -2.33
N VAL A 47 4.32 5.05 -1.40
CA VAL A 47 4.97 3.76 -1.62
C VAL A 47 4.34 2.74 -0.69
N VAL A 48 3.67 1.76 -1.30
CA VAL A 48 3.00 0.64 -0.63
C VAL A 48 4.00 -0.38 -0.12
N MET A 49 4.91 0.04 0.73
CA MET A 49 5.99 -0.77 1.28
C MET A 49 6.27 -0.32 2.72
N PRO A 50 6.69 -1.20 3.66
CA PRO A 50 7.09 -0.76 4.99
C PRO A 50 8.26 0.22 4.86
N ASP A 51 8.22 1.33 5.59
CA ASP A 51 9.15 2.43 5.38
C ASP A 51 10.59 2.00 5.69
N PRO A 52 11.44 1.87 4.67
CA PRO A 52 12.80 1.37 4.85
C PRO A 52 13.62 2.31 5.74
N ARG A 53 13.25 3.59 5.90
CA ARG A 53 13.93 4.54 6.79
C ARG A 53 13.72 4.22 8.28
N THR A 54 12.70 3.43 8.62
CA THR A 54 12.39 3.03 10.00
C THR A 54 12.63 1.54 10.25
N TRP A 55 12.62 0.75 9.18
CA TRP A 55 12.68 -0.70 9.24
C TRP A 55 14.08 -1.27 8.93
N TYR A 56 14.84 -0.60 8.05
CA TYR A 56 16.23 -0.91 7.72
C TYR A 56 17.19 0.07 8.40
N PRO A 57 18.36 -0.38 8.90
CA PRO A 57 18.91 -1.74 8.82
C PRO A 57 18.57 -2.68 10.01
N GLU A 58 17.93 -2.18 11.06
CA GLU A 58 17.88 -2.86 12.36
C GLU A 58 17.05 -4.16 12.32
N TYR A 59 15.92 -4.17 11.61
CA TYR A 59 15.01 -5.31 11.59
C TYR A 59 15.07 -6.10 10.28
N MET A 60 15.47 -5.44 9.20
CA MET A 60 15.81 -6.04 7.91
C MET A 60 17.20 -5.56 7.53
N ASN A 61 18.17 -6.47 7.50
CA ASN A 61 19.58 -6.13 7.23
C ASN A 61 20.00 -6.39 5.78
N ASP A 62 19.17 -7.07 4.98
CA ASP A 62 19.42 -7.34 3.57
C ASP A 62 18.37 -6.64 2.70
N GLY A 63 18.78 -5.53 2.07
CA GLY A 63 17.91 -4.76 1.17
C GLY A 63 17.46 -5.54 -0.06
N LYS A 64 18.16 -6.62 -0.45
CA LYS A 64 17.75 -7.45 -1.61
C LYS A 64 16.37 -8.07 -1.43
N ILE A 65 15.92 -8.24 -0.19
CA ILE A 65 14.60 -8.77 0.15
C ILE A 65 13.47 -7.84 -0.32
N MET A 66 13.74 -6.55 -0.55
CA MET A 66 12.76 -5.59 -1.07
C MET A 66 12.36 -5.85 -2.51
N VAL A 67 13.15 -6.64 -3.26
CA VAL A 67 12.86 -6.99 -4.65
C VAL A 67 12.53 -8.48 -4.74
N CYS A 68 11.42 -8.82 -5.39
CA CYS A 68 11.04 -10.19 -5.63
C CYS A 68 12.01 -10.82 -6.66
N PRO A 69 12.57 -12.03 -6.43
CA PRO A 69 13.43 -12.67 -7.42
C PRO A 69 12.75 -12.96 -8.77
N SER A 70 11.41 -13.01 -8.79
CA SER A 70 10.60 -13.20 -9.99
C SER A 70 10.04 -11.90 -10.56
N ASP A 71 10.40 -10.75 -9.97
CA ASP A 71 10.07 -9.45 -10.54
C ASP A 71 10.67 -9.33 -11.95
N SER A 72 9.85 -8.90 -12.90
CA SER A 72 10.22 -8.81 -14.31
C SER A 72 10.77 -7.44 -14.70
N ARG A 73 10.56 -6.42 -13.87
CA ARG A 73 10.96 -5.03 -14.10
C ARG A 73 12.28 -4.73 -13.41
N PHE A 74 12.42 -5.14 -12.14
CA PHE A 74 13.56 -4.78 -11.33
C PHE A 74 14.32 -5.99 -10.78
N THR A 75 15.60 -5.77 -10.54
CA THR A 75 16.46 -6.72 -9.82
C THR A 75 17.06 -6.01 -8.60
N ALA A 76 17.68 -6.76 -7.70
CA ALA A 76 18.35 -6.19 -6.54
C ALA A 76 19.44 -5.15 -6.87
N ASP A 77 19.95 -5.11 -8.11
CA ASP A 77 20.92 -4.09 -8.56
C ASP A 77 20.26 -2.71 -8.78
N ALA A 78 18.93 -2.64 -8.93
CA ALA A 78 18.18 -1.39 -8.98
C ALA A 78 18.15 -0.65 -7.63
N LEU A 79 18.48 -1.35 -6.52
CA LEU A 79 18.55 -0.77 -5.18
C LEU A 79 19.83 0.03 -4.91
N LYS A 80 20.68 0.18 -5.93
CA LYS A 80 21.93 0.94 -5.87
C LYS A 80 22.06 1.90 -7.05
N SER A 81 22.75 3.01 -6.79
CA SER A 81 23.19 3.93 -7.83
C SER A 81 24.31 3.31 -8.65
N ASP A 82 24.22 3.39 -9.98
CA ASP A 82 25.24 2.86 -10.89
C ASP A 82 26.51 3.72 -10.87
N VAL A 83 26.38 4.99 -10.48
CA VAL A 83 27.50 5.95 -10.43
C VAL A 83 28.22 5.87 -9.09
N THR A 84 27.48 5.88 -7.99
CA THR A 84 28.06 5.96 -6.64
C THR A 84 28.20 4.60 -5.96
N ASN A 85 27.57 3.55 -6.49
CA ASN A 85 27.48 2.21 -5.90
C ASN A 85 26.90 2.19 -4.47
N ARG A 86 26.26 3.29 -4.04
CA ARG A 86 25.59 3.39 -2.75
C ARG A 86 24.21 2.79 -2.84
N THR A 87 23.74 2.29 -1.70
CA THR A 87 22.36 1.83 -1.55
C THR A 87 21.43 3.03 -1.59
N THR A 88 20.40 2.98 -2.43
CA THR A 88 19.50 4.11 -2.68
C THR A 88 18.08 3.86 -2.22
N PHE A 89 17.68 2.62 -1.91
CA PHE A 89 16.29 2.24 -1.65
C PHE A 89 15.58 2.96 -0.47
N HIS A 90 16.30 3.72 0.35
CA HIS A 90 15.75 4.55 1.44
C HIS A 90 15.68 6.05 1.06
N LEU A 91 16.05 6.39 -0.17
CA LEU A 91 16.13 7.75 -0.70
C LEU A 91 15.01 8.01 -1.71
N PRO A 92 14.41 9.21 -1.71
CA PRO A 92 13.45 9.63 -2.71
C PRO A 92 14.18 10.06 -3.99
N CYS A 93 14.66 9.07 -4.76
CA CYS A 93 15.41 9.32 -5.98
C CYS A 93 14.50 9.85 -7.09
N ASP A 94 14.89 10.95 -7.70
CA ASP A 94 14.23 11.49 -8.88
C ASP A 94 14.53 10.57 -10.10
N PRO A 95 13.52 9.94 -10.73
CA PRO A 95 13.73 9.02 -11.85
C PRO A 95 14.26 9.72 -13.10
N ASP A 96 14.06 11.04 -13.23
CA ASP A 96 14.51 11.83 -14.38
C ASP A 96 15.91 12.45 -14.17
N ALA A 97 16.49 12.30 -12.98
CA ALA A 97 17.80 12.84 -12.65
C ALA A 97 18.94 11.84 -12.89
N GLY A 98 20.16 12.36 -13.02
CA GLY A 98 21.36 11.53 -13.11
C GLY A 98 21.38 10.65 -14.35
N THR A 99 21.50 9.34 -14.15
CA THR A 99 21.50 8.34 -15.24
C THR A 99 20.10 8.07 -15.83
N GLY A 100 19.04 8.61 -15.22
CA GLY A 100 17.66 8.34 -15.63
C GLY A 100 17.20 6.91 -15.32
N LYS A 101 17.89 6.23 -14.40
CA LYS A 101 17.57 4.89 -13.94
C LYS A 101 16.55 4.96 -12.81
N ASP A 102 15.51 4.14 -12.90
CA ASP A 102 14.61 3.87 -11.77
C ASP A 102 15.38 3.28 -10.59
N GLN A 103 15.36 3.99 -9.47
CA GLN A 103 16.05 3.59 -8.24
C GLN A 103 15.38 4.23 -7.03
N GLY A 104 15.89 3.90 -5.85
CA GLY A 104 15.40 4.50 -4.62
C GLY A 104 14.09 3.91 -4.15
N LEU A 105 13.33 4.74 -3.43
CA LEU A 105 12.06 4.33 -2.86
C LEU A 105 11.01 3.95 -3.93
N GLY A 106 11.12 4.45 -5.17
CA GLY A 106 10.20 4.07 -6.25
C GLY A 106 10.30 2.58 -6.60
N VAL A 107 11.52 2.02 -6.56
CA VAL A 107 11.77 0.62 -6.88
C VAL A 107 11.31 -0.33 -5.77
N VAL A 108 11.29 0.11 -4.50
CA VAL A 108 10.94 -0.80 -3.40
C VAL A 108 9.45 -1.18 -3.37
N ALA A 109 8.59 -0.37 -3.99
CA ALA A 109 7.17 -0.65 -4.07
C ALA A 109 6.85 -1.73 -5.13
N ASP A 110 7.62 -1.81 -6.20
CA ASP A 110 7.22 -2.54 -7.43
C ASP A 110 7.06 -4.05 -7.22
N SER A 111 7.81 -4.62 -6.26
CA SER A 111 7.81 -6.05 -6.00
C SER A 111 6.74 -6.52 -5.01
N TYR A 112 6.37 -5.71 -4.03
CA TYR A 112 5.46 -6.08 -2.95
C TYR A 112 4.56 -4.91 -2.54
N THR A 113 3.32 -5.21 -2.18
CA THR A 113 2.37 -4.25 -1.63
C THR A 113 2.16 -4.50 -0.14
N TYR A 114 2.38 -3.46 0.66
CA TYR A 114 2.06 -3.34 2.07
C TYR A 114 1.42 -1.98 2.33
N LEU A 115 0.21 -2.00 2.87
CA LEU A 115 -0.55 -0.78 3.14
C LEU A 115 -0.36 -0.31 4.58
N GLY A 116 -0.13 -1.23 5.52
CA GLY A 116 -0.06 -0.90 6.95
C GLY A 116 -1.39 -1.00 7.70
N TRP A 117 -2.51 -1.30 7.03
CA TRP A 117 -3.81 -1.50 7.67
C TRP A 117 -4.35 -2.90 7.44
N VAL A 118 -5.23 -3.32 8.35
CA VAL A 118 -5.90 -4.62 8.27
C VAL A 118 -7.03 -4.55 7.25
N LEU A 119 -7.06 -5.54 6.36
CA LEU A 119 -8.13 -5.77 5.42
C LEU A 119 -8.72 -7.15 5.71
N ASP A 120 -9.87 -7.20 6.37
CA ASP A 120 -10.57 -8.44 6.75
C ASP A 120 -11.75 -8.76 5.84
N LYS A 121 -12.02 -7.88 4.86
CA LYS A 121 -13.04 -8.10 3.83
C LYS A 121 -12.47 -8.20 2.41
N PRO A 122 -11.27 -8.74 2.13
CA PRO A 122 -10.57 -8.56 0.83
C PRO A 122 -11.25 -9.23 -0.38
N SER A 123 -12.17 -10.16 -0.15
CA SER A 123 -12.86 -10.93 -1.20
C SER A 123 -13.79 -10.09 -2.09
N ASP A 124 -14.00 -10.54 -3.33
CA ASP A 124 -14.94 -9.96 -4.31
C ASP A 124 -16.42 -10.31 -4.02
N ARG A 125 -16.84 -10.52 -2.76
CA ARG A 125 -18.27 -10.71 -2.46
C ARG A 125 -19.03 -9.43 -2.78
N ASP A 126 -20.19 -9.53 -3.42
CA ASP A 126 -20.93 -8.42 -4.08
C ASP A 126 -21.24 -7.19 -3.19
N GLU A 127 -21.17 -7.32 -1.86
CA GLU A 127 -21.33 -6.23 -0.89
C GLU A 127 -20.03 -5.46 -0.57
N ASN A 128 -18.89 -5.92 -1.09
CA ASN A 128 -17.55 -5.42 -0.78
C ASN A 128 -16.81 -4.86 -2.00
N THR A 129 -17.47 -4.64 -3.14
CA THR A 129 -16.81 -4.10 -4.34
C THR A 129 -17.34 -2.73 -4.72
N PHE A 130 -16.44 -1.78 -4.98
CA PHE A 130 -16.74 -0.42 -5.41
C PHE A 130 -16.01 -0.11 -6.72
N THR A 131 -16.70 0.49 -7.68
CA THR A 131 -16.08 0.87 -8.96
C THR A 131 -15.82 2.38 -8.98
N LEU A 132 -14.55 2.80 -9.00
CA LEU A 132 -14.23 4.19 -9.32
C LEU A 132 -14.38 4.40 -10.82
N GLY A 133 -15.19 5.38 -11.22
CA GLY A 133 -15.25 5.81 -12.61
C GLY A 133 -13.95 6.53 -13.01
N GLY A 134 -13.51 6.34 -14.26
CA GLY A 134 -12.25 6.91 -14.77
C GLY A 134 -12.13 8.43 -14.62
N SER A 135 -13.23 9.18 -14.57
CA SER A 135 -13.21 10.64 -14.32
C SER A 135 -12.79 11.03 -12.90
N VAL A 136 -13.11 10.20 -11.90
CA VAL A 136 -12.65 10.40 -10.51
C VAL A 136 -11.18 10.02 -10.40
N LEU A 137 -10.77 8.96 -11.10
CA LEU A 137 -9.37 8.53 -11.18
C LEU A 137 -8.48 9.61 -11.80
N ALA A 138 -8.91 10.20 -12.92
CA ALA A 138 -8.25 11.31 -13.59
C ALA A 138 -8.03 12.54 -12.68
N THR A 139 -8.99 12.82 -11.81
CA THR A 139 -8.91 13.95 -10.89
C THR A 139 -8.00 13.65 -9.69
N LEU A 140 -8.09 12.43 -9.14
CA LEU A 140 -7.41 12.06 -7.90
C LEU A 140 -5.93 11.69 -8.11
N LEU A 141 -5.60 11.15 -9.28
CA LEU A 141 -4.29 10.55 -9.56
C LEU A 141 -3.58 11.17 -10.77
N GLY A 142 -4.16 12.24 -11.35
CA GLY A 142 -3.56 12.95 -12.49
C GLY A 142 -3.62 12.17 -13.81
N GLU A 143 -4.44 11.13 -13.88
CA GLU A 143 -4.60 10.29 -15.07
C GLU A 143 -5.27 11.08 -16.20
N THR A 144 -4.69 11.05 -17.41
CA THR A 144 -5.18 11.83 -18.56
C THR A 144 -5.90 10.97 -19.60
N ASP A 145 -5.90 9.64 -19.43
CA ASP A 145 -6.60 8.73 -20.32
C ASP A 145 -8.10 8.56 -19.92
N PRO A 146 -9.06 9.06 -20.73
CA PRO A 146 -10.49 8.89 -20.49
C PRO A 146 -10.99 7.44 -20.68
N ASP A 147 -10.18 6.55 -21.26
CA ASP A 147 -10.44 5.10 -21.32
C ASP A 147 -9.86 4.34 -20.13
N SER A 148 -9.30 5.05 -19.14
CA SER A 148 -8.80 4.48 -17.89
C SER A 148 -9.86 3.58 -17.26
N LEU A 149 -9.50 2.29 -17.16
CA LEU A 149 -10.34 1.20 -16.68
C LEU A 149 -11.12 1.64 -15.45
N ALA A 150 -12.44 1.40 -15.46
CA ALA A 150 -13.22 1.45 -14.24
C ALA A 150 -12.59 0.45 -13.25
N LEU A 151 -11.83 0.98 -12.29
CA LEU A 151 -11.10 0.18 -11.33
C LEU A 151 -12.11 -0.34 -10.32
N VAL A 152 -12.13 -1.66 -10.15
CA VAL A 152 -12.92 -2.31 -9.11
C VAL A 152 -12.03 -2.39 -7.88
N PHE A 153 -12.51 -1.83 -6.79
CA PHE A 153 -11.86 -1.82 -5.48
C PHE A 153 -12.62 -2.74 -4.55
N ASN A 154 -11.91 -3.28 -3.58
CA ASN A 154 -12.56 -3.67 -2.34
C ASN A 154 -13.03 -2.41 -1.57
N THR A 155 -14.19 -2.44 -0.91
CA THR A 155 -14.74 -1.29 -0.16
C THR A 155 -13.74 -0.73 0.86
N GLN A 156 -13.02 -1.59 1.61
CA GLN A 156 -12.02 -1.14 2.57
C GLN A 156 -10.80 -0.51 1.90
N LEU A 157 -10.34 -1.07 0.76
CA LEU A 157 -9.27 -0.45 -0.04
C LEU A 157 -9.70 0.89 -0.63
N ALA A 158 -10.92 1.01 -1.15
CA ALA A 158 -11.44 2.25 -1.71
C ALA A 158 -11.49 3.35 -0.65
N ILE A 159 -12.02 3.01 0.53
CA ILE A 159 -12.08 3.92 1.68
C ILE A 159 -10.68 4.34 2.11
N LEU A 160 -9.76 3.38 2.24
CA LEU A 160 -8.38 3.65 2.58
C LEU A 160 -7.72 4.59 1.55
N LEU A 161 -7.87 4.31 0.26
CA LEU A 161 -7.32 5.15 -0.81
C LEU A 161 -7.87 6.57 -0.75
N LEU A 162 -9.20 6.73 -0.62
CA LEU A 162 -9.83 8.05 -0.52
C LEU A 162 -9.37 8.83 0.72
N GLN A 163 -9.23 8.16 1.86
CA GLN A 163 -8.84 8.80 3.12
C GLN A 163 -7.34 9.12 3.16
N VAL A 164 -6.49 8.28 2.56
CA VAL A 164 -5.04 8.49 2.51
C VAL A 164 -4.68 9.54 1.46
N LEU A 165 -5.33 9.57 0.29
CA LEU A 165 -5.10 10.60 -0.73
C LEU A 165 -5.73 11.97 -0.39
N GLY A 166 -6.24 12.14 0.82
CA GLY A 166 -6.75 13.42 1.29
C GLY A 166 -8.01 13.89 0.57
N ALA A 167 -8.80 12.98 0.00
CA ALA A 167 -10.10 13.32 -0.55
C ALA A 167 -11.06 13.69 0.60
N ASP A 168 -10.93 14.93 1.08
CA ASP A 168 -12.00 15.61 1.80
C ASP A 168 -13.14 15.86 0.80
N PRO A 169 -14.30 15.22 0.97
CA PRO A 169 -15.38 15.33 -0.02
C PRO A 169 -16.20 16.62 0.13
N SER A 170 -15.75 17.58 0.94
CA SER A 170 -16.21 18.98 0.87
C SER A 170 -15.56 19.79 -0.26
N PHE A 171 -14.58 19.23 -1.00
CA PHE A 171 -13.93 19.88 -2.12
C PHE A 171 -14.64 19.62 -3.47
N PRO A 172 -15.25 20.64 -4.10
CA PRO A 172 -15.68 20.53 -5.48
C PRO A 172 -14.46 20.48 -6.39
N VAL A 173 -14.47 19.54 -7.34
CA VAL A 173 -13.53 19.35 -8.46
C VAL A 173 -13.02 20.69 -9.01
N ALA A 174 -11.88 21.15 -8.50
CA ALA A 174 -11.14 22.34 -8.89
C ALA A 174 -9.70 22.16 -8.39
N PRO A 175 -8.68 22.65 -9.14
CA PRO A 175 -7.31 22.14 -9.05
C PRO A 175 -6.81 22.26 -7.61
N HIS A 176 -6.53 21.10 -7.01
CA HIS A 176 -6.13 20.98 -5.62
C HIS A 176 -4.96 21.93 -5.36
N THR A 177 -5.25 23.03 -4.68
CA THR A 177 -4.21 23.82 -4.04
C THR A 177 -3.69 22.97 -2.88
N VAL A 178 -2.37 22.83 -2.83
CA VAL A 178 -1.54 22.08 -1.88
C VAL A 178 -1.85 22.49 -0.43
N LEU A 179 -3.03 22.12 0.08
CA LEU A 179 -3.46 22.41 1.44
C LEU A 179 -3.47 21.10 2.23
N THR A 180 -2.41 20.93 3.02
CA THR A 180 -2.30 20.00 4.16
C THR A 180 -2.35 18.50 3.89
N TYR A 181 -1.78 18.05 2.77
CA TYR A 181 -1.44 16.65 2.53
C TYR A 181 -0.65 16.05 3.72
N ASP A 182 0.28 16.83 4.29
CA ASP A 182 1.22 16.36 5.31
C ASP A 182 0.59 15.97 6.66
N THR A 183 -0.33 16.79 7.20
CA THR A 183 -0.86 16.58 8.57
C THR A 183 -1.92 15.47 8.63
N VAL A 184 -2.79 15.38 7.61
CA VAL A 184 -3.85 14.36 7.57
C VAL A 184 -3.25 12.99 7.29
N LEU A 185 -2.31 12.91 6.33
CA LEU A 185 -1.57 11.72 5.98
C LEU A 185 -0.75 11.20 7.18
N LYS A 186 0.12 12.04 7.79
CA LYS A 186 0.95 11.65 8.95
C LYS A 186 0.12 11.14 10.14
N ASN A 187 -1.03 11.76 10.41
CA ASN A 187 -1.91 11.31 11.49
C ASN A 187 -2.67 10.02 11.16
N ALA A 188 -3.06 9.81 9.89
CA ALA A 188 -3.70 8.58 9.45
C ALA A 188 -2.74 7.38 9.51
N ILE A 189 -1.50 7.54 9.06
CA ILE A 189 -0.47 6.47 9.01
C ILE A 189 -0.09 5.97 10.41
N ALA A 190 -0.16 6.86 11.39
CA ALA A 190 0.17 6.54 12.78
C ALA A 190 -0.93 5.75 13.51
N GLY A 191 -2.13 5.57 12.93
CA GLY A 191 -3.28 5.12 13.69
C GLY A 191 -4.38 4.40 12.92
N ASN A 192 -5.42 4.04 13.67
CA ASN A 192 -6.64 3.50 13.11
C ASN A 192 -7.38 4.59 12.35
N ILE A 193 -8.05 4.21 11.27
CA ILE A 193 -8.84 5.12 10.46
C ILE A 193 -10.30 4.94 10.84
N ASN A 194 -10.91 6.00 11.37
CA ASN A 194 -12.36 6.04 11.55
C ASN A 194 -13.00 6.48 10.23
N ILE A 195 -13.82 5.61 9.66
CA ILE A 195 -14.51 5.84 8.40
C ILE A 195 -15.56 6.92 8.64
N THR A 196 -15.46 8.01 7.89
CA THR A 196 -16.43 9.11 7.98
C THR A 196 -17.72 8.73 7.27
N ALA A 197 -18.85 9.29 7.70
CA ALA A 197 -20.14 9.12 7.01
C ALA A 197 -20.06 9.48 5.52
N LEU A 198 -19.18 10.42 5.20
CA LEU A 198 -18.95 10.92 3.86
C LEU A 198 -18.11 9.95 3.00
N ALA A 199 -17.08 9.32 3.57
CA ALA A 199 -16.35 8.24 2.91
C ALA A 199 -17.25 7.01 2.67
N MET A 200 -18.12 6.67 3.64
CA MET A 200 -19.13 5.61 3.45
C MET A 200 -20.07 5.92 2.28
N ALA A 201 -20.61 7.14 2.23
CA ALA A 201 -21.48 7.57 1.14
C ALA A 201 -20.78 7.56 -0.23
N ALA A 202 -19.50 7.95 -0.29
CA ALA A 202 -18.72 7.98 -1.52
C ALA A 202 -18.56 6.59 -2.16
N VAL A 203 -18.46 5.53 -1.34
CA VAL A 203 -18.31 4.15 -1.81
C VAL A 203 -19.60 3.35 -1.82
N GLY A 204 -20.76 3.99 -1.58
CA GLY A 204 -22.06 3.32 -1.52
C GLY A 204 -22.26 2.42 -0.29
N CYS A 205 -21.38 2.55 0.71
CA CYS A 205 -21.51 1.88 2.00
C CYS A 205 -22.55 2.58 2.88
N THR A 206 -23.43 1.82 3.53
CA THR A 206 -24.47 2.38 4.41
C THR A 206 -24.16 2.26 5.91
N ALA A 207 -23.34 1.29 6.32
CA ALA A 207 -22.77 1.15 7.66
C ALA A 207 -21.70 0.03 7.69
N ASN A 208 -20.85 0.03 8.71
CA ASN A 208 -20.03 -1.12 9.11
C ASN A 208 -19.00 -1.61 8.07
N CYS A 209 -18.46 -0.69 7.27
CA CYS A 209 -17.52 -1.02 6.19
C CYS A 209 -16.05 -1.10 6.60
N GLY A 210 -15.75 -0.90 7.88
CA GLY A 210 -14.46 -1.16 8.48
C GLY A 210 -14.32 -2.63 8.88
N ASN A 211 -13.31 -2.89 9.71
CA ASN A 211 -13.02 -4.23 10.20
C ASN A 211 -14.01 -4.69 11.26
N GLY A 212 -14.26 -6.01 11.33
CA GLY A 212 -15.16 -6.62 12.31
C GLY A 212 -16.57 -6.04 12.28
N ASP A 213 -17.04 -5.63 11.10
CA ASP A 213 -18.32 -4.92 10.91
C ASP A 213 -18.45 -3.64 11.75
N THR A 214 -17.35 -2.89 11.90
CA THR A 214 -17.32 -1.57 12.53
C THR A 214 -17.13 -0.46 11.48
N ASN A 215 -17.03 0.80 11.92
CA ASN A 215 -16.62 1.92 11.07
C ASN A 215 -15.14 2.29 11.26
N THR A 216 -14.31 1.32 11.61
CA THR A 216 -12.87 1.54 11.84
C THR A 216 -12.05 0.57 11.00
N ILE A 217 -11.08 1.10 10.25
CA ILE A 217 -10.00 0.32 9.65
C ILE A 217 -8.80 0.37 10.60
N PHE A 218 -8.43 -0.78 11.16
CA PHE A 218 -7.37 -0.89 12.15
C PHE A 218 -6.00 -0.83 11.49
N ARG A 219 -5.09 -0.12 12.16
CA ARG A 219 -3.66 -0.19 11.85
C ARG A 219 -3.13 -1.59 12.20
N LEU A 220 -2.31 -2.16 11.33
CA LEU A 220 -1.59 -3.41 11.61
C LEU A 220 -0.76 -3.26 12.88
N ARG A 221 -1.04 -4.15 13.85
CA ARG A 221 -0.38 -4.23 15.15
C ARG A 221 -0.52 -5.65 15.70
N GLU A 222 0.32 -6.03 16.64
CA GLU A 222 0.15 -7.31 17.34
C GLU A 222 -1.21 -7.39 18.04
N GLY A 223 -1.85 -8.56 17.92
CA GLY A 223 -3.14 -8.81 18.55
C GLY A 223 -4.31 -8.05 17.92
N VAL A 224 -4.17 -7.48 16.72
CA VAL A 224 -5.27 -6.78 16.04
C VAL A 224 -6.40 -7.71 15.63
N GLU A 225 -6.10 -8.98 15.39
CA GLU A 225 -7.05 -10.03 14.99
C GLU A 225 -8.21 -10.19 15.98
N ARG A 226 -8.00 -9.87 17.26
CA ARG A 226 -9.03 -9.90 18.31
C ARG A 226 -10.14 -8.88 18.11
N PHE A 227 -9.93 -7.89 17.24
CA PHE A 227 -10.93 -6.87 16.91
C PHE A 227 -11.69 -7.20 15.62
N LEU A 228 -11.37 -8.31 14.95
CA LEU A 228 -11.99 -8.74 13.70
C LEU A 228 -13.15 -9.73 13.92
N ILE A 229 -13.79 -9.64 15.09
CA ILE A 229 -14.92 -10.51 15.46
C ILE A 229 -16.15 -10.08 14.66
N THR A 230 -16.60 -10.94 13.75
CA THR A 230 -17.78 -10.66 12.90
C THR A 230 -19.10 -11.09 13.55
N ASP A 231 -19.09 -11.95 14.57
CA ASP A 231 -20.29 -12.36 15.32
C ASP A 231 -20.02 -12.42 16.83
N ILE A 232 -20.50 -11.40 17.56
CA ILE A 232 -20.35 -11.29 19.02
C ILE A 232 -21.14 -12.36 19.78
N ASN A 233 -22.18 -12.95 19.17
CA ASN A 233 -22.97 -14.01 19.80
C ASN A 233 -22.28 -15.37 19.71
N ASN A 234 -21.22 -15.47 18.89
CA ASN A 234 -20.39 -16.65 18.72
C ASN A 234 -18.89 -16.31 18.75
N ALA A 235 -18.44 -15.65 19.81
CA ALA A 235 -17.07 -15.18 19.98
C ALA A 235 -15.98 -16.28 19.86
N GLY A 236 -16.33 -17.57 19.95
CA GLY A 236 -15.41 -18.68 19.73
C GLY A 236 -15.25 -19.12 18.27
N GLY A 237 -16.21 -18.78 17.39
CA GLY A 237 -16.24 -19.21 15.99
C GLY A 237 -16.06 -18.09 14.95
N SER A 238 -16.01 -16.83 15.38
CA SER A 238 -15.90 -15.63 14.52
C SER A 238 -14.60 -14.85 14.71
N ASN A 239 -13.64 -15.38 15.49
CA ASN A 239 -12.29 -14.81 15.59
C ASN A 239 -11.48 -15.22 14.36
N LEU A 240 -10.90 -14.25 13.65
CA LEU A 240 -9.83 -14.52 12.69
C LEU A 240 -8.55 -14.86 13.43
N ALA A 241 -7.82 -15.87 12.95
CA ALA A 241 -6.49 -16.15 13.45
C ALA A 241 -5.46 -15.23 12.79
N GLN A 242 -4.26 -15.09 13.38
CA GLN A 242 -3.17 -14.37 12.73
C GLN A 242 -2.76 -15.01 11.38
N SER A 243 -3.05 -16.30 11.20
CA SER A 243 -2.88 -17.00 9.92
C SER A 243 -3.88 -16.57 8.84
N ASP A 244 -4.91 -15.80 9.19
CA ASP A 244 -5.93 -15.36 8.23
C ASP A 244 -5.81 -13.85 7.91
N VAL A 245 -4.96 -13.12 8.64
CA VAL A 245 -4.75 -11.67 8.45
C VAL A 245 -3.61 -11.44 7.47
N ALA A 246 -3.96 -11.08 6.23
CA ALA A 246 -2.98 -10.71 5.22
C ALA A 246 -2.27 -9.38 5.59
N VAL A 247 -0.94 -9.39 5.49
CA VAL A 247 -0.06 -8.25 5.81
C VAL A 247 0.52 -7.64 4.55
N MET A 248 0.96 -8.47 3.61
CA MET A 248 1.69 -8.04 2.43
C MET A 248 1.48 -9.03 1.29
N PHE A 249 1.51 -8.53 0.06
CA PHE A 249 1.32 -9.28 -1.17
C PHE A 249 2.54 -9.06 -2.06
N ASP A 250 2.95 -10.03 -2.87
CA ASP A 250 3.75 -9.70 -4.06
C ASP A 250 2.86 -9.01 -5.12
N ASN A 251 3.48 -8.48 -6.17
CA ASN A 251 2.74 -7.72 -7.18
C ASN A 251 1.64 -8.56 -7.85
N LEU A 252 0.40 -8.10 -7.66
CA LEU A 252 -0.83 -8.68 -8.16
C LEU A 252 -1.48 -7.66 -9.09
N SER A 253 -1.86 -8.08 -10.30
CA SER A 253 -2.44 -7.18 -11.30
C SER A 253 -3.61 -7.84 -12.03
N VAL A 254 -4.44 -7.03 -12.69
CA VAL A 254 -5.43 -7.53 -13.66
C VAL A 254 -4.83 -7.74 -15.05
N VAL A 255 -3.59 -7.27 -15.27
CA VAL A 255 -2.84 -7.42 -16.53
C VAL A 255 -1.77 -8.50 -16.35
N PRO A 256 -1.65 -9.49 -17.26
CA PRO A 256 -0.69 -10.59 -17.11
C PRO A 256 0.76 -10.18 -16.90
N THR A 257 1.19 -9.06 -17.49
CA THR A 257 2.57 -8.54 -17.36
C THR A 257 2.84 -7.86 -16.01
N GLY A 258 1.81 -7.56 -15.23
CA GLY A 258 1.94 -6.96 -13.91
C GLY A 258 2.00 -7.99 -12.76
N PHE A 259 2.01 -9.30 -13.06
CA PHE A 259 2.19 -10.33 -12.05
C PHE A 259 3.67 -10.63 -11.83
N ASN A 260 4.11 -10.66 -10.57
CA ASN A 260 5.42 -11.23 -10.23
C ASN A 260 5.44 -12.76 -10.33
N HIS A 261 4.27 -13.42 -10.25
CA HIS A 261 4.13 -14.87 -10.40
C HIS A 261 3.16 -15.24 -11.53
N ILE A 262 3.72 -15.74 -12.63
CA ILE A 262 2.99 -16.33 -13.76
C ILE A 262 3.04 -17.87 -13.61
N PRO A 263 1.92 -18.63 -13.77
CA PRO A 263 0.63 -18.22 -14.31
C PRO A 263 -0.41 -17.92 -13.22
N GLY A 264 -0.48 -16.66 -12.78
CA GLY A 264 -1.65 -16.04 -12.14
C GLY A 264 -1.83 -16.36 -10.66
N GLY A 265 -1.33 -15.48 -9.80
CA GLY A 265 -1.53 -15.51 -8.36
C GLY A 265 -0.54 -14.61 -7.65
N ALA A 266 -0.60 -14.63 -6.33
CA ALA A 266 0.27 -13.83 -5.48
C ALA A 266 0.71 -14.62 -4.25
N ASN A 267 1.97 -14.46 -3.83
CA ASN A 267 2.37 -14.86 -2.49
C ASN A 267 1.84 -13.84 -1.49
N VAL A 268 1.12 -14.34 -0.50
CA VAL A 268 0.53 -13.55 0.57
C VAL A 268 1.27 -13.86 1.86
N LEU A 269 1.86 -12.83 2.46
CA LEU A 269 2.43 -12.89 3.80
C LEU A 269 1.33 -12.61 4.82
N PHE A 270 1.15 -13.53 5.76
CA PHE A 270 0.17 -13.41 6.83
C PHE A 270 0.81 -12.90 8.13
N MET A 271 -0.04 -12.49 9.06
CA MET A 271 0.39 -11.88 10.31
C MET A 271 1.21 -12.82 11.19
N ASP A 272 0.93 -14.12 11.22
CA ASP A 272 1.78 -15.09 11.94
C ASP A 272 3.19 -15.29 11.30
N GLY A 273 3.43 -14.67 10.15
CA GLY A 273 4.68 -14.69 9.41
C GLY A 273 4.79 -15.79 8.36
N HIS A 274 3.79 -16.66 8.22
CA HIS A 274 3.77 -17.63 7.13
C HIS A 274 3.44 -16.96 5.79
N VAL A 275 3.80 -17.65 4.71
CA VAL A 275 3.50 -17.22 3.34
C VAL A 275 2.75 -18.34 2.65
N GLU A 276 1.65 -18.01 1.98
CA GLU A 276 0.90 -18.93 1.13
C GLU A 276 0.77 -18.34 -0.28
N PHE A 277 0.80 -19.20 -1.30
CA PHE A 277 0.47 -18.80 -2.65
C PHE A 277 -1.05 -18.78 -2.84
N ALA A 278 -1.62 -17.59 -3.01
CA ALA A 278 -3.02 -17.39 -3.37
C ALA A 278 -3.18 -17.37 -4.89
N LYS A 279 -3.89 -18.36 -5.42
CA LYS A 279 -4.21 -18.41 -6.86
C LYS A 279 -5.16 -17.26 -7.22
N TYR A 280 -4.93 -16.60 -8.35
CA TYR A 280 -5.84 -15.55 -8.83
C TYR A 280 -6.95 -16.13 -9.72
N PRO A 281 -8.23 -15.72 -9.56
CA PRO A 281 -8.76 -14.96 -8.44
C PRO A 281 -9.05 -15.84 -7.21
N SER A 282 -8.87 -15.29 -6.00
CA SER A 282 -9.25 -15.91 -4.72
C SER A 282 -9.57 -14.83 -3.68
N GLU A 283 -9.79 -15.22 -2.43
CA GLU A 283 -10.09 -14.29 -1.34
C GLU A 283 -8.97 -13.27 -1.09
N HIS A 284 -7.71 -13.71 -1.00
CA HIS A 284 -6.56 -12.83 -0.76
C HIS A 284 -5.86 -12.37 -2.06
N ALA A 285 -6.20 -12.96 -3.21
CA ALA A 285 -5.81 -12.48 -4.53
C ALA A 285 -7.08 -12.16 -5.34
N SER A 286 -7.91 -11.26 -4.83
CA SER A 286 -9.18 -10.88 -5.45
C SER A 286 -8.97 -9.95 -6.63
N ARG A 287 -9.96 -9.85 -7.53
CA ARG A 287 -9.92 -8.88 -8.64
C ARG A 287 -9.87 -7.46 -8.12
N GLY A 288 -10.61 -7.16 -7.05
CA GLY A 288 -10.55 -5.87 -6.37
C GLY A 288 -9.15 -5.54 -5.88
N THR A 289 -8.49 -6.47 -5.19
CA THR A 289 -7.10 -6.26 -4.73
C THR A 289 -6.15 -6.07 -5.91
N ALA A 290 -6.24 -6.95 -6.92
CA ALA A 290 -5.39 -6.93 -8.12
C ALA A 290 -5.49 -5.63 -8.93
N SER A 291 -6.70 -5.06 -9.02
CA SER A 291 -6.93 -3.79 -9.69
C SER A 291 -6.18 -2.64 -9.00
N VAL A 292 -6.20 -2.60 -7.67
CA VAL A 292 -5.57 -1.50 -6.92
C VAL A 292 -4.07 -1.67 -6.83
N THR A 293 -3.59 -2.86 -6.46
CA THR A 293 -2.15 -3.12 -6.36
C THR A 293 -1.49 -3.00 -7.73
N GLY A 294 -2.12 -3.49 -8.79
CA GLY A 294 -1.64 -3.31 -10.16
C GLY A 294 -1.52 -1.83 -10.52
N TYR A 295 -2.57 -1.03 -10.29
CA TYR A 295 -2.55 0.39 -10.60
C TYR A 295 -1.50 1.17 -9.79
N LEU A 296 -1.39 0.91 -8.49
CA LEU A 296 -0.42 1.58 -7.61
C LEU A 296 1.03 1.26 -7.96
N LEU A 297 1.30 0.10 -8.58
CA LEU A 297 2.65 -0.37 -8.87
C LEU A 297 3.08 -0.13 -10.32
N THR A 298 2.17 -0.24 -11.28
CA THR A 298 2.57 -0.07 -12.68
C THR A 298 2.66 1.39 -13.11
N GLY A 299 2.06 2.31 -12.34
CA GLY A 299 1.53 3.55 -12.90
C GLY A 299 0.40 3.22 -13.88
N GLY A 300 -0.49 4.16 -14.16
CA GLY A 300 -1.43 4.02 -15.28
C GLY A 300 -0.72 3.69 -16.59
#